data_AF-A0A1Q8TEJ6-F1
#
_entry.id   AF-A0A1Q8TEJ6-F1
#
_cell.length_a   1.000
_cell.length_b   1.000
_cell.length_c   1.000
_cell.angle_alpha   90.00
_cell.angle_beta   90.00
_cell.angle_gamma   90.00
#
_symmetry.space_group_name_H-M   'P 1'
#
loop_
_entity.id
_entity.type
_entity.pdbx_description
1 polymer ?
#
loop_
_entity_poly.entity_id
_entity_poly.type
_entity_poly.pdbx_seq_one_letter_code
_entity_poly.pdbx_strand_id
1 'polypeptide(L)' 'MAQLGMTEVLLSELLETGQMRYKDDTRLWITKAMEARNDNLVCAAVVLENRLVVKTVMHHFQWEE' A
#
# COMPACT_ATOMS: atom_id res chain seq x y z
N MET A 1 12.29 12.04 3.48
CA MET A 1 11.25 10.99 3.53
C MET A 1 11.79 9.90 4.42
N ALA A 2 11.20 9.67 5.60
CA ALA A 2 11.62 8.57 6.46
C ALA A 2 11.31 7.26 5.71
N GLN A 3 12.35 6.63 5.17
CA GLN A 3 12.22 5.33 4.51
C GLN A 3 11.74 4.33 5.56
N LEU A 4 10.52 3.82 5.38
CA LEU A 4 9.96 2.66 6.11
C LEU A 4 10.76 1.36 5.83
N GLY A 5 12.07 1.42 5.55
CA GLY A 5 12.84 0.29 5.03
C GLY A 5 12.19 -0.33 3.79
N MET A 6 11.50 0.49 2.98
CA MET A 6 10.73 0.02 1.84
C MET A 6 11.58 0.11 0.59
N THR A 7 11.76 -1.03 -0.07
CA THR A 7 12.46 -1.13 -1.34
C THR A 7 11.47 -1.03 -2.49
N GLU A 8 11.96 -0.68 -3.68
CA GLU A 8 11.15 -0.69 -4.90
C GLU A 8 10.57 -2.09 -5.18
N VAL A 9 11.32 -3.16 -4.86
CA VAL A 9 10.87 -4.54 -5.00
C VAL A 9 9.66 -4.83 -4.10
N LEU A 10 9.73 -4.46 -2.82
CA LEU A 10 8.62 -4.64 -1.89
C LEU A 10 7.41 -3.79 -2.26
N LEU A 11 7.64 -2.59 -2.79
CA LEU A 11 6.57 -1.73 -3.28
C LEU A 11 5.90 -2.34 -4.52
N SER A 12 6.66 -2.85 -5.49
CA SER A 12 6.11 -3.54 -6.67
C SER A 12 5.29 -4.75 -6.24
N GLU A 13 5.84 -5.58 -5.35
CA GLU A 13 5.13 -6.74 -4.82
C GLU A 13 3.82 -6.36 -4.12
N LEU A 14 3.83 -5.30 -3.29
CA LEU A 14 2.63 -4.76 -2.66
C LEU A 14 1.59 -4.33 -3.70
N LEU A 15 1.98 -3.55 -4.71
CA LEU A 15 1.07 -3.02 -5.73
C LEU A 15 0.51 -4.10 -6.66
N GLU A 16 1.27 -5.16 -6.93
CA GLU A 16 0.89 -6.24 -7.85
C GLU A 16 0.05 -7.34 -7.18
N THR A 17 0.31 -7.63 -5.90
CA THR A 17 -0.26 -8.82 -5.22
C THR A 17 -1.06 -8.50 -3.96
N GLY A 18 -1.10 -7.24 -3.55
CA GLY A 18 -1.85 -6.80 -2.39
C GLY A 18 -3.36 -6.85 -2.60
N GLN A 19 -4.10 -6.95 -1.51
CA GLN A 19 -5.54 -6.81 -1.51
C GLN A 19 -5.93 -5.36 -1.77
N MET A 20 -6.79 -5.14 -2.76
CA MET A 20 -7.29 -3.82 -3.14
C MET A 20 -8.65 -3.54 -2.50
N ARG A 21 -8.81 -2.33 -1.97
CA ARG A 21 -10.13 -1.80 -1.58
C ARG A 21 -10.27 -0.36 -2.08
N TYR A 22 -11.31 -0.12 -2.85
CA TYR A 22 -11.64 1.21 -3.34
C TYR A 22 -12.32 2.02 -2.24
N LYS A 23 -11.84 3.25 -2.04
CA LYS A 23 -12.52 4.28 -1.25
C LYS A 23 -13.57 5.00 -2.11
N ASP A 24 -13.25 5.18 -3.38
CA ASP A 24 -14.14 5.71 -4.43
C ASP A 24 -13.58 5.33 -5.82
N ASP A 25 -14.15 5.92 -6.88
CA ASP A 25 -13.81 5.68 -8.29
C ASP A 25 -12.31 5.85 -8.62
N THR A 26 -11.58 6.63 -7.83
CA THR A 26 -10.17 6.98 -8.11
C THR A 26 -9.23 6.62 -6.98
N ARG A 27 -9.69 6.58 -5.73
CA ARG A 27 -8.84 6.33 -4.57
C ARG A 27 -9.00 4.89 -4.12
N LEU A 28 -7.88 4.20 -3.94
CA LEU A 28 -7.84 2.85 -3.39
C LEU A 28 -6.70 2.67 -2.42
N TRP A 29 -6.85 1.67 -1.57
CA TRP A 29 -5.78 1.14 -0.74
C TRP A 29 -5.38 -0.23 -1.27
N ILE A 30 -4.07 -0.49 -1.25
CA ILE A 30 -3.50 -1.80 -1.57
C ILE A 30 -2.74 -2.28 -0.33
N THR A 31 -3.15 -3.41 0.24
CA THR A 31 -2.60 -3.91 1.50
C THR A 31 -2.02 -5.30 1.36
N LYS A 32 -0.91 -5.58 2.05
CA LYS A 32 -0.30 -6.91 2.08
C LYS A 32 0.33 -7.17 3.43
N ALA A 33 0.09 -8.37 3.96
CA ALA A 33 0.83 -8.90 5.09
C ALA A 33 2.25 -9.26 4.62
N MET A 34 3.25 -8.72 5.30
CA MET A 34 4.66 -8.90 4.97
C MET A 34 5.33 -9.69 6.10
N GLU A 35 5.13 -11.02 6.12
CA GLU A 35 5.51 -11.90 7.24
C GLU A 35 6.97 -11.80 7.69
N ALA A 36 7.88 -11.39 6.79
CA ALA A 36 9.29 -11.18 7.06
C ALA A 36 9.61 -9.86 7.81
N ARG A 37 8.60 -9.07 8.21
CA ARG A 37 8.78 -7.76 8.84
C ARG A 37 8.07 -7.67 10.19
N ASN A 38 8.69 -6.93 11.12
CA ASN A 38 8.13 -6.67 12.46
C ASN A 38 7.01 -5.62 12.44
N ASP A 39 6.91 -4.80 11.39
CA ASP A 39 5.85 -3.82 11.15
C ASP A 39 4.78 -4.39 10.20
N ASN A 40 4.26 -5.56 10.59
CA ASN A 40 3.33 -6.36 9.81
C ASN A 40 2.11 -5.54 9.33
N LEU A 41 1.63 -5.90 8.14
CA LEU A 41 0.57 -5.23 7.37
C LEU A 41 0.97 -3.85 6.81
N VAL A 42 1.49 -3.85 5.58
CA VAL A 42 1.82 -2.65 4.82
C VAL A 42 0.63 -2.27 3.93
N CYS A 43 0.32 -0.98 3.87
CA CYS A 43 -0.73 -0.39 3.05
C CYS A 43 -0.18 0.76 2.22
N ALA A 44 -0.44 0.73 0.92
CA ALA A 44 -0.26 1.86 0.02
C ALA A 44 -1.61 2.56 -0.20
N ALA A 45 -1.68 3.86 0.07
CA ALA A 45 -2.77 4.72 -0.37
C ALA A 45 -2.45 5.22 -1.78
N VAL A 46 -3.33 4.92 -2.73
CA VAL A 46 -3.09 5.07 -4.15
C VAL A 46 -4.23 5.84 -4.80
N VAL A 47 -3.88 6.66 -5.81
CA VAL A 47 -4.82 7.29 -6.71
C VAL A 47 -4.65 6.68 -8.10
N LEU A 48 -5.74 6.19 -8.66
CA LEU A 48 -5.89 5.65 -10.00
C LEU A 48 -6.52 6.71 -10.91
N GLU A 49 -5.69 7.35 -11.72
CA GLU A 49 -6.09 8.24 -12.82
C GLU A 49 -5.55 7.67 -14.14
N ASN A 50 -4.92 8.48 -14.99
CA ASN A 50 -4.18 7.99 -16.17
C ASN A 50 -2.92 7.19 -15.79
N ARG A 51 -2.52 7.23 -14.51
CA ARG A 51 -1.39 6.52 -13.93
C ARG A 51 -1.74 6.13 -12.49
N LEU A 52 -1.06 5.11 -12.00
CA LEU A 52 -1.10 4.73 -10.59
C LEU A 52 -0.14 5.61 -9.80
N VAL A 53 -0.65 6.40 -8.85
CA VAL A 53 0.16 7.31 -8.02
C VAL A 53 0.11 6.87 -6.56
N VAL A 54 1.24 6.40 -6.04
CA VAL A 54 1.39 6.10 -4.61
C VAL A 54 1.52 7.40 -3.84
N LYS A 55 0.50 7.73 -3.03
CA LYS A 55 0.48 8.96 -2.23
C LYS A 55 1.25 8.79 -0.93
N THR A 56 1.04 7.66 -0.28
CA THR A 56 1.61 7.31 1.03
C THR A 56 1.73 5.81 1.14
N VAL A 57 2.76 5.34 1.84
CA VAL A 57 2.81 3.97 2.34
C VAL A 57 2.91 3.99 3.87
N MET A 58 2.19 3.09 4.52
CA MET A 58 2.06 3.00 5.97
C MET A 58 2.06 1.55 6.44
N HIS A 59 2.45 1.30 7.68
CA HIS A 59 2.34 0.00 8.36
C HIS A 59 1.24 0.03 9.42
N HIS A 60 0.81 -1.12 9.94
CA HIS A 60 -0.27 -1.24 10.94
C HIS A 60 -1.60 -0.60 10.50
N PHE A 61 -1.88 -0.65 9.20
CA PHE A 61 -3.10 -0.07 8.64
C PHE A 61 -4.34 -0.87 9.08
N GLN A 62 -5.40 -0.18 9.46
CA GLN A 62 -6.72 -0.76 9.66
C GLN A 62 -7.68 -0.17 8.63
N TRP A 63 -8.56 -1.00 8.12
CA TRP A 63 -9.61 -0.56 7.23
C TRP A 63 -10.52 0.45 7.90
N GLU A 64 -10.89 1.51 7.18
CA GLU A 64 -12.02 2.36 7.59
C GLU A 64 -13.31 1.52 7.49
N GLU A 65 -14.16 1.59 8.53
CA GLU A 65 -15.50 0.96 8.56
C GLU A 65 -16.43 1.55 7.49
#